data_AF-W9TA69-F1
#
_entry.id   AF-W9TA69-F1
#
_cell.length_a   1.000
_cell.length_b   1.000
_cell.length_c   1.000
_cell.angle_alpha   90.00
_cell.angle_beta   90.00
_cell.angle_gamma   90.00
#
_symmetry.space_group_name_H-M   'P 1'
#
loop_
_entity.id
_entity.type
_entity.pdbx_description
1 polymer ?
#
loop_
_entity_poly.entity_id
_entity_poly.type
_entity_poly.pdbx_seq_one_letter_code
_entity_poly.pdbx_strand_id
1 'polypeptide(L)' 'MKHERRILRLPIGGLSWHYPEPDILQLEFVLPTGCFATAVVRELVSLAGQTDI' A
#
# COMPACT_ATOMS: atom_id res chain seq x y z
N MET A 1 13.83 -27.12 -10.98
CA MET A 1 12.96 -25.96 -10.68
C MET A 1 13.83 -24.80 -10.23
N LYS A 2 13.64 -23.59 -10.78
CA LYS A 2 14.44 -22.41 -10.42
C LYS A 2 13.61 -21.54 -9.49
N HIS A 3 14.08 -21.32 -8.27
CA HIS A 3 13.41 -20.43 -7.31
C HIS A 3 13.52 -18.98 -7.80
N GLU A 4 12.41 -18.26 -7.77
CA GLU A 4 12.37 -16.83 -8.06
C GLU A 4 12.63 -16.01 -6.79
N ARG A 5 13.26 -14.85 -6.97
CA ARG A 5 13.54 -13.91 -5.87
C ARG A 5 12.55 -12.76 -5.94
N ARG A 6 11.95 -12.40 -4.81
CA ARG A 6 11.07 -11.23 -4.68
C ARG A 6 11.61 -10.29 -3.62
N ILE A 7 11.50 -8.99 -3.88
CA ILE A 7 11.84 -7.96 -2.90
C ILE A 7 10.93 -8.07 -1.68
N LEU A 8 11.48 -7.89 -0.48
CA LEU A 8 10.73 -8.03 0.76
C LEU A 8 10.01 -6.74 1.18
N ARG A 9 10.46 -5.59 0.64
CA ARG A 9 9.83 -4.29 0.87
C ARG A 9 9.33 -3.73 -0.46
N LEU A 10 8.17 -3.07 -0.41
CA LEU A 10 7.57 -2.40 -1.55
C LEU A 10 8.19 -1.01 -1.73
N PRO A 11 8.90 -0.72 -2.84
CA PRO A 11 9.40 0.61 -3.12
C PRO A 11 8.26 1.46 -3.68
N ILE A 12 7.74 2.37 -2.86
CA ILE A 12 6.71 3.33 -3.27
C ILE A 12 7.41 4.57 -3.82
N GLY A 13 7.17 4.89 -5.10
CA GLY A 13 7.73 6.08 -5.74
C GLY A 13 6.71 7.23 -5.78
N GLY A 14 7.20 8.47 -5.70
CA GLY A 14 6.37 9.67 -5.93
C GLY A 14 5.19 9.82 -4.97
N LEU A 15 5.32 9.32 -3.74
CA LEU A 15 4.22 9.37 -2.77
C LEU A 15 3.87 10.82 -2.43
N SER A 16 2.63 11.21 -2.73
CA SER A 16 2.02 12.44 -2.22
C SER A 16 0.62 12.14 -1.69
N TRP A 17 0.16 12.99 -0.78
CA TRP A 17 -1.16 12.86 -0.20
C TRP A 17 -1.74 14.22 0.19
N HIS A 18 -3.06 14.28 0.22
CA HIS A 18 -3.79 15.41 0.77
C HIS A 18 -5.19 14.97 1.18
N TYR A 19 -5.84 15.82 1.97
CA TYR A 19 -7.23 15.65 2.39
C TYR A 19 -8.11 16.62 1.59
N PRO A 20 -8.71 16.20 0.46
CA PRO A 20 -9.67 17.04 -0.24
C PRO A 20 -10.91 17.38 0.60
N GLU A 21 -11.26 16.49 1.55
CA GLU A 21 -12.30 16.67 2.56
C GLU A 21 -11.82 16.09 3.89
N PRO A 22 -12.40 16.48 5.05
CA PRO A 22 -11.92 16.03 6.36
C PRO A 22 -11.78 14.51 6.53
N ASP A 23 -12.67 13.74 5.89
CA ASP A 23 -12.73 12.27 6.03
C ASP A 23 -12.25 11.53 4.76
N ILE A 24 -11.65 12.24 3.81
CA ILE A 24 -11.15 11.65 2.55
C ILE A 24 -9.64 11.84 2.48
N LEU A 25 -8.89 10.73 2.51
CA LEU A 25 -7.46 10.73 2.21
C LEU A 25 -7.24 10.35 0.73
N GLN A 26 -6.72 11.28 -0.07
CA GLN A 26 -6.29 11.00 -1.44
C GLN A 26 -4.79 10.71 -1.47
N LEU A 27 -4.41 9.63 -2.16
CA LEU A 27 -3.02 9.19 -2.31
C LEU A 27 -2.64 9.15 -3.80
N GLU A 28 -1.45 9.62 -4.11
CA GLU A 28 -0.83 9.44 -5.42
C GLU A 28 0.54 8.78 -5.22
N PHE A 29 0.80 7.70 -5.95
CA PHE A 29 2.07 6.98 -5.91
C PHE A 29 2.21 6.06 -7.12
N VAL A 30 3.44 5.62 -7.38
CA VAL A 30 3.78 4.64 -8.43
C VAL A 30 4.32 3.37 -7.80
N LEU A 31 3.88 2.22 -8.29
CA LEU A 31 4.36 0.90 -7.89
C LEU A 31 5.03 0.17 -9.06
N PRO A 32 6.05 -0.66 -8.81
CA PRO A 32 6.59 -1.56 -9.81
C PRO A 32 5.54 -2.56 -10.30
N THR A 33 5.74 -3.08 -11.52
CA THR A 33 4.93 -4.16 -12.08
C THR A 33 4.89 -5.37 -11.14
N GLY A 34 3.72 -5.98 -10.98
CA GLY A 34 3.52 -7.14 -10.10
C GLY A 34 3.33 -6.79 -8.61
N CYS A 35 3.19 -5.51 -8.28
CA CYS A 35 2.81 -5.03 -6.95
C CYS A 35 1.36 -4.53 -6.93
N PHE A 36 0.71 -4.58 -5.76
CA PHE A 36 -0.70 -4.21 -5.60
C PHE A 36 -0.85 -3.00 -4.69
N ALA A 37 -1.71 -2.05 -5.07
CA ALA A 37 -2.03 -0.87 -4.26
C ALA A 37 -2.65 -1.23 -2.90
N THR A 38 -3.34 -2.37 -2.80
CA THR A 38 -3.90 -2.88 -1.55
C THR A 38 -2.86 -3.12 -0.47
N ALA A 39 -1.61 -3.43 -0.84
CA ALA A 39 -0.52 -3.56 0.12
C ALA A 39 -0.20 -2.24 0.83
N VAL A 40 -0.35 -1.10 0.13
CA VAL A 40 -0.21 0.24 0.71
C VAL A 40 -1.40 0.56 1.61
N VAL A 41 -2.63 0.33 1.12
CA VAL A 41 -3.86 0.62 1.87
C VAL A 41 -3.91 -0.16 3.19
N ARG A 42 -3.47 -1.42 3.20
CA ARG A 42 -3.41 -2.26 4.42
C ARG A 42 -2.57 -1.63 5.53
N GLU A 43 -1.54 -0.87 5.20
CA GLU A 43 -0.69 -0.22 6.22
C GLU A 43 -1.31 1.06 6.79
N LEU A 44 -2.36 1.60 6.15
CA LEU A 44 -2.97 2.88 6.51
C LEU A 44 -4.26 2.73 7.32
N VAL A 45 -4.95 1.61 7.19
CA VAL A 45 -6.26 1.40 7.82
C VAL A 45 -6.30 0.08 8.56
N SER A 46 -6.94 0.08 9.73
CA SER A 46 -7.43 -1.15 10.34
C SER A 46 -8.78 -1.49 9.71
N LEU A 47 -8.87 -2.67 9.11
CA LEU A 47 -10.13 -3.18 8.59
C LEU A 47 -10.94 -3.73 9.75
N ALA A 48 -12.15 -3.22 9.96
CA ALA A 48 -13.05 -3.72 11.01
C ALA A 48 -13.26 -5.24 10.83
N GLY A 49 -12.80 -6.02 11.81
CA GLY A 49 -12.77 -7.49 11.76
C GLY A 49 -11.37 -8.11 11.74
N GLN A 50 -10.31 -7.31 11.72
CA GLN A 50 -8.96 -7.77 12.01
C GLN A 50 -8.79 -7.84 13.53
N THR A 51 -8.99 -9.03 14.11
CA THR A 51 -8.75 -9.29 15.54
C THR A 51 -7.27 -9.03 15.84
N ASP A 52 -6.99 -8.14 16.79
CA ASP A 52 -5.68 -8.05 17.44
C ASP A 52 -5.23 -9.46 17.87
N ILE A 53 -4.07 -9.91 17.39
CA ILE A 53 -3.39 -11.12 17.86
C ILE A 53 -2.54 -10.76 19.08
#